data_AF-A0ABD2J0I2-F1
#
_entry.id   AF-A0ABD2J0I2-F1
#
_cell.length_a   1.000
_cell.length_b   1.000
_cell.length_c   1.000
_cell.angle_alpha   90.00
_cell.angle_beta   90.00
_cell.angle_gamma   90.00
#
_symmetry.space_group_name_H-M   'P 1'
#
loop_
_entity.id
_entity.type
_entity.pdbx_description
1 polymer ?
#
loop_
_entity_poly.entity_id
_entity_poly.type
_entity_poly.pdbx_seq_one_letter_code
_entity_poly.pdbx_strand_id
1 'polypeptide(L)'
;MDTRMEEGQIRCLHGARFLSMCWIIFGHTYYYIGTSFTGDNLLQTLHEFPKYFYNQLVHNSPLAVDSFFLLSGLLTAYIFLIKLHKNQFRIDAVSTWLAYYGRRYLRLTPIYVLVMIMKVTVLTYVSEGPFWRPIDPNFCRDSWWANLLYIKNFVGQGDSCMGWTWYLANDFQLYAFAPILIIALHKCHFHFRFLN
;
A
#
# COMPACT_ATOMS: atom_id res chain seq x y z
N MET A 1 9.74 6.40 -28.83
CA MET A 1 8.95 6.67 -27.60
C MET A 1 8.12 7.89 -27.87
N ASP A 2 6.81 7.70 -28.10
CA ASP A 2 5.89 8.82 -28.22
C ASP A 2 5.72 9.45 -26.82
N THR A 3 5.96 10.76 -26.70
CA THR A 3 5.81 11.53 -25.46
C THR A 3 4.45 12.24 -25.40
N ARG A 4 3.58 12.01 -26.39
CA ARG A 4 2.22 12.57 -26.40
C ARG A 4 1.40 11.99 -25.26
N MET A 5 0.86 12.89 -24.45
CA MET A 5 0.08 12.56 -23.26
C MET A 5 -1.40 12.38 -23.61
N GLU A 6 -2.07 11.49 -22.89
CA GLU A 6 -3.53 11.42 -22.90
C GLU A 6 -4.14 12.64 -22.19
N GLU A 7 -5.24 13.17 -22.74
CA GLU A 7 -5.98 14.28 -22.14
C GLU A 7 -6.48 13.92 -20.73
N GLY A 8 -6.24 14.79 -19.73
CA GLY A 8 -6.72 14.62 -18.36
C GLY A 8 -5.68 14.10 -17.33
N GLN A 9 -4.41 13.93 -17.71
CA GLN A 9 -3.36 13.55 -16.76
C GLN A 9 -2.72 14.76 -16.05
N ILE A 10 -2.61 14.69 -14.72
CA ILE A 10 -1.99 15.75 -13.90
C ILE A 10 -0.49 15.45 -13.73
N ARG A 11 0.36 16.20 -14.43
CA ARG A 11 1.83 15.99 -14.51
C ARG A 11 2.53 15.92 -13.15
N CYS A 12 2.16 16.78 -12.20
CA CYS A 12 2.81 16.81 -10.89
C CYS A 12 2.58 15.52 -10.09
N LEU A 13 1.48 14.79 -10.32
CA LEU A 13 1.20 13.52 -9.63
C LEU A 13 2.16 12.42 -10.07
N HIS A 14 2.59 12.42 -11.34
CA HIS A 14 3.59 11.46 -11.83
C HIS A 14 4.96 11.72 -11.20
N GLY A 15 5.37 12.98 -11.11
CA GLY A 15 6.60 13.37 -10.41
C GLY A 15 6.57 13.01 -8.92
N ALA A 16 5.46 13.28 -8.23
CA ALA A 16 5.27 12.93 -6.83
C ALA A 16 5.36 11.41 -6.59
N ARG A 17 4.76 10.60 -7.48
CA ARG A 17 4.87 9.13 -7.42
C ARG A 17 6.32 8.68 -7.59
N PHE A 18 7.02 9.21 -8.59
CA PHE A 18 8.41 8.85 -8.84
C PHE A 18 9.30 9.14 -7.64
N LEU A 19 9.25 10.37 -7.11
CA LEU A 19 10.03 10.75 -5.93
C LEU A 19 9.69 9.90 -4.70
N SER A 20 8.40 9.60 -4.50
CA SER A 20 7.96 8.73 -3.40
C SER A 20 8.47 7.30 -3.58
N MET A 21 8.47 6.74 -4.81
CA MET A 21 9.06 5.43 -5.08
C MET A 21 10.55 5.39 -4.79
N CYS A 22 11.31 6.40 -5.23
CA CYS A 22 12.73 6.49 -4.95
C CYS A 22 13.00 6.51 -3.45
N TRP A 23 12.22 7.27 -2.68
CA TRP A 23 12.37 7.35 -1.23
C TRP A 23 12.03 6.00 -0.54
N ILE A 24 10.95 5.33 -0.98
CA ILE A 24 10.58 4.00 -0.47
C ILE A 24 11.69 2.98 -0.74
N ILE A 25 12.24 2.95 -1.95
CA ILE A 25 13.31 2.02 -2.34
C ILE A 25 14.55 2.28 -1.49
N PHE A 26 14.94 3.55 -1.33
CA PHE A 26 16.08 3.96 -0.52
C PHE A 26 15.92 3.48 0.93
N GLY A 27 14.78 3.74 1.55
CA GLY A 27 14.49 3.32 2.92
C GLY A 27 14.47 1.80 3.12
N HIS A 28 13.79 1.06 2.23
CA HIS A 28 13.74 -0.40 2.30
C HIS A 28 15.11 -1.04 2.14
N THR A 29 15.96 -0.48 1.26
CA THR A 29 17.34 -0.97 1.06
C THR A 29 18.12 -0.93 2.38
N TYR A 30 18.12 0.22 3.06
CA TYR A 30 18.78 0.36 4.35
C TYR A 30 18.12 -0.47 5.45
N TYR A 31 16.79 -0.59 5.45
CA TYR A 31 16.08 -1.42 6.40
C TYR A 31 16.47 -2.90 6.30
N TYR A 32 16.57 -3.46 5.08
CA TYR A 32 16.97 -4.85 4.89
C TYR A 32 18.45 -5.08 5.19
N ILE A 33 19.33 -4.14 4.84
CA ILE A 33 20.74 -4.20 5.25
C ILE A 33 20.84 -4.21 6.78
N GLY A 34 20.16 -3.29 7.45
CA GLY A 34 20.13 -3.20 8.91
C GLY A 34 19.56 -4.44 9.58
N THR A 35 18.59 -5.12 8.98
CA THR A 35 17.94 -6.32 9.56
C THR A 35 18.52 -7.65 9.07
N SER A 36 19.63 -7.63 8.33
CA SER A 36 20.26 -8.81 7.75
C SER A 36 21.02 -9.71 8.73
N PHE A 37 21.07 -9.35 10.03
CA PHE A 37 21.79 -10.07 11.10
C PHE A 37 23.29 -10.30 10.85
N THR A 38 23.90 -9.61 9.88
CA THR A 38 25.33 -9.74 9.54
C THR A 38 26.26 -8.81 10.31
N GLY A 39 25.72 -7.84 11.04
CA GLY A 39 26.51 -6.86 11.77
C GLY A 39 26.72 -7.25 13.23
N ASP A 40 27.98 -7.31 13.66
CA ASP A 40 28.34 -7.29 15.08
C ASP A 40 27.89 -5.94 15.65
N ASN A 41 27.07 -5.94 16.71
CA ASN A 41 26.44 -4.75 17.34
C ASN A 41 25.14 -4.22 16.69
N LEU A 42 24.33 -5.07 16.06
CA LEU A 42 23.03 -4.71 15.50
C LEU A 42 22.15 -3.83 16.42
N LEU A 43 21.97 -4.23 17.68
CA LEU A 43 21.13 -3.50 18.64
C LEU A 43 21.63 -2.07 18.90
N GLN A 44 22.94 -1.89 19.05
CA GLN A 44 23.54 -0.58 19.26
C GLN A 44 23.38 0.28 18.01
N THR A 45 23.61 -0.30 16.82
CA THR A 45 23.41 0.40 15.54
C THR A 45 21.96 0.87 15.38
N LEU A 46 20.97 0.01 15.67
CA LEU A 46 19.55 0.39 15.58
C LEU A 46 19.17 1.51 16.55
N HIS A 47 19.81 1.57 17.72
CA HIS A 47 19.56 2.60 18.73
C HIS A 47 20.24 3.94 18.40
N GLU A 48 21.48 3.92 17.89
CA GLU A 48 22.24 5.14 17.57
C GLU A 48 21.87 5.72 16.19
N PHE A 49 21.49 4.88 15.22
CA PHE A 49 21.19 5.29 13.85
C PHE A 49 20.16 6.43 13.76
N PRO A 50 18.97 6.39 14.40
CA PRO A 50 17.99 7.46 14.28
C PRO A 50 18.42 8.76 14.97
N LYS A 51 19.46 8.79 15.82
CA LYS A 51 19.83 10.03 16.53
C LYS A 51 20.37 11.12 15.62
N TYR A 52 20.87 10.75 14.44
CA TYR A 52 21.42 11.70 13.49
C TYR A 52 20.38 12.21 12.50
N PHE A 53 20.39 13.51 12.24
CA PHE A 53 19.45 14.16 11.32
C PHE A 53 19.45 13.56 9.91
N TYR A 54 20.61 13.23 9.34
CA TYR A 54 20.68 12.65 8.00
C TYR A 54 20.05 11.25 7.92
N ASN A 55 20.08 10.48 9.00
CA ASN A 55 19.46 9.15 9.08
C ASN A 55 17.93 9.20 9.23
N GLN A 56 17.38 10.36 9.61
CA GLN A 56 15.93 10.54 9.68
C GLN A 56 15.27 10.32 8.32
N LEU A 57 15.96 10.62 7.21
CA LEU A 57 15.44 10.36 5.87
C LEU A 57 15.19 8.86 5.63
N VAL A 58 16.07 8.00 6.13
CA VAL A 58 15.93 6.54 6.04
C VAL A 58 14.88 6.05 7.04
N HIS A 59 14.97 6.50 8.29
CA HIS A 59 14.08 6.06 9.36
C HIS A 59 12.60 6.37 9.06
N ASN A 60 12.33 7.56 8.52
CA ASN A 60 10.97 8.01 8.18
C ASN A 60 10.54 7.65 6.76
N SER A 61 11.23 6.74 6.07
CA SER A 61 10.83 6.31 4.73
C SER A 61 9.39 5.78 4.62
N PRO A 62 8.76 5.19 5.66
CA PRO A 62 7.34 4.81 5.57
C PRO A 62 6.40 5.99 5.29
N LEU A 63 6.75 7.22 5.67
CA LEU A 63 5.94 8.42 5.38
C LEU A 63 5.78 8.68 3.87
N ALA A 64 6.73 8.22 3.06
CA ALA A 64 6.64 8.33 1.60
C ALA A 64 5.41 7.60 1.03
N VAL A 65 4.89 6.60 1.76
CA VAL A 65 3.69 5.84 1.39
C VAL A 65 2.42 6.69 1.49
N ASP A 66 2.40 7.72 2.34
CA ASP A 66 1.23 8.59 2.51
C ASP A 66 0.89 9.36 1.22
N SER A 67 1.90 9.69 0.40
CA SER A 67 1.71 10.22 -0.94
C SER A 67 0.85 9.28 -1.80
N PHE A 68 1.06 7.97 -1.70
CA PHE A 68 0.25 6.98 -2.43
C PHE A 68 -1.17 6.87 -1.88
N PHE A 69 -1.33 6.90 -0.56
CA PHE A 69 -2.66 6.91 0.06
C PHE A 69 -3.45 8.15 -0.35
N LEU A 70 -2.83 9.33 -0.36
CA LEU A 70 -3.46 10.58 -0.80
C LEU A 70 -3.93 10.47 -2.26
N LEU A 71 -3.07 9.98 -3.15
CA LEU A 71 -3.41 9.81 -4.57
C LEU A 71 -4.52 8.77 -4.79
N SER A 72 -4.46 7.64 -4.07
CA SER A 72 -5.47 6.57 -4.10
C SER A 72 -6.83 7.08 -3.59
N GLY A 73 -6.83 7.83 -2.49
CA GLY A 73 -8.01 8.44 -1.90
C GLY A 73 -8.63 9.51 -2.79
N LEU A 74 -7.82 10.43 -3.33
CA LEU A 74 -8.27 11.48 -4.26
C LEU A 74 -8.96 10.89 -5.49
N LEU A 75 -8.32 9.90 -6.13
CA LEU A 75 -8.87 9.26 -7.32
C LEU A 75 -10.15 8.48 -7.00
N THR A 76 -10.17 7.77 -5.86
CA THR A 76 -11.34 7.03 -5.40
C THR A 76 -12.51 7.98 -5.15
N ALA A 77 -12.28 9.09 -4.44
CA ALA A 77 -13.30 10.09 -4.16
C ALA A 77 -13.82 10.73 -5.45
N TYR A 78 -12.94 11.16 -6.34
CA TYR A 78 -13.29 11.79 -7.61
C TYR A 78 -14.20 10.88 -8.47
N ILE A 79 -13.77 9.63 -8.70
CA ILE A 79 -14.54 8.67 -9.52
C ILE A 79 -15.86 8.33 -8.85
N PHE A 80 -15.86 8.14 -7.52
CA PHE A 80 -17.08 7.77 -6.80
C PHE A 80 -18.12 8.90 -6.82
N LEU A 81 -17.70 10.15 -6.60
CA LEU A 81 -18.57 11.32 -6.70
C LEU A 81 -19.17 11.49 -8.10
N ILE A 82 -18.39 11.27 -9.16
CA ILE A 82 -18.91 11.30 -10.54
C ILE A 82 -19.97 10.22 -10.76
N LYS A 83 -19.72 9.01 -10.27
CA LYS A 83 -20.69 7.90 -10.40
C LYS A 83 -21.98 8.15 -9.62
N LEU A 84 -21.89 8.77 -8.45
CA LEU A 84 -23.06 9.22 -7.70
C LEU A 84 -23.83 10.31 -8.45
N HIS A 85 -23.13 11.34 -8.94
CA HIS A 85 -23.78 12.46 -9.65
C HIS A 85 -24.47 12.02 -10.94
N LYS A 86 -23.88 11.06 -11.68
CA LYS A 86 -24.47 10.46 -12.89
C LYS A 86 -25.53 9.39 -12.59
N ASN A 87 -25.88 9.17 -11.32
CA ASN A 87 -26.78 8.11 -10.85
C ASN A 87 -26.39 6.70 -11.34
N GLN A 88 -25.09 6.47 -11.55
CA GLN A 88 -24.51 5.21 -12.03
C GLN A 88 -24.09 4.27 -10.89
N PHE A 89 -24.25 4.71 -9.63
CA PHE A 89 -23.94 3.93 -8.45
C PHE A 89 -25.17 3.80 -7.57
N ARG A 90 -25.77 2.60 -7.56
CA ARG A 90 -26.96 2.28 -6.76
C ARG A 90 -26.52 1.78 -5.38
N ILE A 91 -26.69 2.62 -4.36
CA ILE A 91 -26.27 2.33 -2.98
C ILE A 91 -27.04 1.12 -2.40
N ASP A 92 -28.32 0.96 -2.75
CA ASP A 92 -29.18 -0.11 -2.22
C ASP A 92 -28.91 -1.48 -2.85
N ALA A 93 -28.16 -1.52 -3.96
CA ALA A 93 -27.91 -2.75 -4.71
C ALA A 93 -26.62 -3.42 -4.24
N VAL A 94 -26.74 -4.60 -3.62
CA VAL A 94 -25.60 -5.44 -3.20
C VAL A 94 -24.65 -5.74 -4.37
N SER A 95 -25.18 -5.93 -5.58
CA SER A 95 -24.38 -6.17 -6.80
C SER A 95 -23.43 -5.01 -7.13
N THR A 96 -23.79 -3.77 -6.78
CA THR A 96 -22.95 -2.59 -7.00
C THR A 96 -21.73 -2.62 -6.08
N TRP A 97 -21.93 -2.98 -4.82
CA TRP A 97 -20.84 -3.14 -3.84
C TRP A 97 -19.91 -4.31 -4.17
N LEU A 98 -20.47 -5.47 -4.54
CA LEU A 98 -19.69 -6.61 -5.01
C LEU A 98 -18.85 -6.24 -6.22
N ALA A 99 -19.41 -5.50 -7.18
CA ALA A 99 -18.68 -5.05 -8.35
C ALA A 99 -17.65 -3.95 -8.04
N TYR A 100 -17.86 -3.12 -7.02
CA TYR A 100 -16.91 -2.10 -6.57
C TYR A 100 -15.68 -2.75 -5.93
N TYR A 101 -15.88 -3.57 -4.90
CA TYR A 101 -14.79 -4.26 -4.19
C TYR A 101 -14.14 -5.35 -5.04
N GLY A 102 -14.94 -6.14 -5.76
CA GLY A 102 -14.47 -7.24 -6.60
C GLY A 102 -13.55 -6.77 -7.71
N ARG A 103 -13.84 -5.65 -8.37
CA ARG A 103 -12.95 -5.10 -9.42
C ARG A 103 -11.58 -4.70 -8.89
N ARG A 104 -11.50 -4.09 -7.70
CA ARG A 104 -10.22 -3.74 -7.08
C ARG A 104 -9.48 -4.98 -6.62
N TYR A 105 -10.18 -5.91 -5.99
CA TYR A 105 -9.60 -7.18 -5.53
C TYR A 105 -9.02 -7.99 -6.70
N LEU A 106 -9.77 -8.16 -7.79
CA LEU A 106 -9.30 -8.88 -8.99
C LEU A 106 -8.17 -8.16 -9.73
N ARG A 107 -8.00 -6.85 -9.53
CA ARG A 107 -6.88 -6.09 -10.10
C ARG A 107 -5.59 -6.27 -9.31
N LEU A 108 -5.66 -6.25 -7.97
CA LEU A 108 -4.47 -6.24 -7.09
C LEU A 108 -4.03 -7.65 -6.68
N THR A 109 -4.98 -8.56 -6.46
CA THR A 109 -4.68 -9.89 -5.92
C THR A 109 -3.86 -10.77 -6.86
N PRO A 110 -4.08 -10.79 -8.20
CA PRO A 110 -3.30 -11.69 -9.07
C PRO A 110 -1.81 -11.40 -9.04
N ILE A 111 -1.43 -10.11 -9.11
CA ILE A 111 -0.02 -9.72 -9.03
C ILE A 111 0.55 -9.99 -7.63
N TYR A 112 -0.26 -9.80 -6.58
CA TYR A 112 0.18 -10.05 -5.22
C TYR A 112 0.44 -11.54 -4.95
N VAL A 113 -0.45 -12.41 -5.42
CA VAL A 113 -0.28 -13.88 -5.38
C VAL A 113 0.93 -14.30 -6.19
N LEU A 114 1.15 -13.74 -7.38
CA LEU A 114 2.32 -14.05 -8.19
C LEU A 114 3.62 -13.73 -7.45
N VAL A 115 3.71 -12.55 -6.84
CA VAL A 115 4.88 -12.14 -6.03
C VAL A 115 5.06 -13.04 -4.82
N MET A 116 3.97 -13.43 -4.16
CA MET A 116 4.01 -14.37 -3.02
C MET A 116 4.56 -15.74 -3.45
N ILE A 117 4.07 -16.29 -4.56
CA ILE A 117 4.55 -17.57 -5.11
C ILE A 117 6.02 -17.46 -5.49
N MET A 118 6.40 -16.42 -6.24
CA MET A 118 7.79 -16.17 -6.64
C MET A 118 8.71 -16.07 -5.42
N LYS A 119 8.25 -15.48 -4.32
CA LYS A 119 9.02 -15.39 -3.08
C LYS A 119 9.28 -16.75 -2.46
N VAL A 120 8.27 -17.61 -2.35
CA VAL A 120 8.41 -18.92 -1.66
C VAL A 120 9.05 -19.99 -2.54
N THR A 121 8.97 -19.86 -3.87
CA THR A 121 9.58 -20.80 -4.81
C THR A 121 10.93 -20.30 -5.32
N VAL A 122 10.94 -19.29 -6.19
CA VAL A 122 12.14 -18.86 -6.93
C VAL A 122 13.17 -18.22 -6.02
N LEU A 123 12.77 -17.24 -5.18
CA LEU A 123 13.72 -16.52 -4.33
C LEU A 123 14.32 -17.40 -3.23
N THR A 124 13.70 -18.53 -2.88
CA THR A 124 14.30 -19.51 -1.96
C THR A 124 15.56 -20.16 -2.55
N TYR A 125 15.66 -20.29 -3.88
CA TYR A 125 16.80 -20.93 -4.54
C TYR A 125 17.78 -19.95 -5.20
N VAL A 126 17.33 -18.77 -5.58
CA VAL A 126 18.15 -17.80 -6.35
C VAL A 126 18.78 -16.74 -5.44
N SER A 127 18.36 -16.64 -4.19
CA SER A 127 18.79 -15.57 -3.31
C SER A 127 19.88 -15.99 -2.35
N GLU A 128 21.13 -15.81 -2.79
CA GLU A 128 22.33 -16.00 -1.99
C GLU A 128 23.08 -14.67 -1.89
N GLY A 129 23.20 -14.11 -0.69
CA GLY A 129 23.93 -12.87 -0.49
C GLY A 129 24.11 -12.56 0.99
N PRO A 130 25.18 -11.82 1.37
CA PRO A 130 25.48 -11.54 2.77
C PRO A 130 24.32 -10.80 3.45
N PHE A 131 23.69 -9.84 2.76
CA PHE A 131 22.55 -9.09 3.30
C PHE A 131 21.19 -9.76 3.08
N TRP A 132 21.16 -10.97 2.50
CA TRP A 132 19.91 -11.66 2.23
C TRP A 132 19.41 -12.36 3.49
N ARG A 133 18.24 -11.94 3.99
CA ARG A 133 17.61 -12.58 5.13
C ARG A 133 17.04 -13.94 4.71
N PRO A 134 17.31 -15.03 5.44
CA PRO A 134 16.75 -16.35 5.11
C PRO A 134 15.22 -16.28 5.09
N ILE A 135 14.63 -16.81 4.03
CA ILE A 135 13.18 -16.92 3.89
C ILE A 135 12.74 -18.15 4.70
N ASP A 136 12.07 -17.93 5.82
CA ASP A 136 11.46 -19.03 6.57
C ASP A 136 10.13 -19.44 5.91
N PRO A 137 10.01 -20.68 5.39
CA PRO A 137 8.78 -21.15 4.76
C PRO A 137 7.60 -21.23 5.73
N ASN A 138 7.86 -21.41 7.03
CA ASN A 138 6.81 -21.59 8.04
C ASN A 138 6.03 -20.28 8.25
N PHE A 139 6.70 -19.14 8.33
CA PHE A 139 6.03 -17.84 8.42
C PHE A 139 5.14 -17.54 7.21
N CYS A 140 5.54 -18.00 6.01
CA CYS A 140 4.72 -17.88 4.81
C CYS A 140 3.52 -18.83 4.83
N ARG A 141 3.69 -20.07 5.30
CA ARG A 141 2.62 -21.06 5.43
C ARG A 141 1.55 -20.66 6.46
N ASP A 142 1.92 -19.96 7.51
CA ASP A 142 0.97 -19.57 8.55
C ASP A 142 0.28 -18.23 8.28
N SER A 143 0.91 -17.35 7.48
CA SER A 143 0.43 -15.97 7.27
C SER A 143 -0.06 -15.66 5.86
N TRP A 144 -0.05 -16.60 4.90
CA TRP A 144 -0.48 -16.32 3.51
C TRP A 144 -1.93 -15.83 3.44
N TRP A 145 -2.85 -16.42 4.22
CA TRP A 145 -4.27 -16.07 4.23
C TRP A 145 -4.51 -14.63 4.70
N ALA A 146 -3.78 -14.20 5.74
CA ALA A 146 -3.88 -12.85 6.30
C ALA A 146 -3.40 -11.77 5.30
N ASN A 147 -2.42 -12.12 4.46
CA ASN A 147 -1.99 -11.29 3.34
C ASN A 147 -3.09 -11.17 2.28
N LEU A 148 -3.68 -12.29 1.84
CA LEU A 148 -4.73 -12.28 0.80
C LEU A 148 -6.02 -11.58 1.26
N LEU A 149 -6.35 -11.67 2.54
CA LEU A 149 -7.48 -10.95 3.13
C LEU A 149 -7.17 -9.48 3.44
N TYR A 150 -5.95 -8.98 3.18
CA TYR A 150 -5.55 -7.61 3.47
C TYR A 150 -5.72 -7.20 4.95
N ILE A 151 -5.52 -8.14 5.88
CA ILE A 151 -5.64 -7.93 7.34
C ILE A 151 -4.34 -8.20 8.10
N LYS A 152 -3.23 -8.42 7.39
CA LYS A 152 -1.93 -8.74 7.99
C LYS A 152 -1.44 -7.67 8.97
N ASN A 153 -1.88 -6.42 8.84
CA ASN A 153 -1.52 -5.33 9.76
C ASN A 153 -2.09 -5.52 11.18
N PHE A 154 -3.17 -6.28 11.32
CA PHE A 154 -3.81 -6.56 12.62
C PHE A 154 -3.39 -7.92 13.21
N VAL A 155 -2.94 -8.86 12.39
CA VAL A 155 -2.72 -10.26 12.79
C VAL A 155 -1.26 -10.67 12.63
N GLY A 156 -0.61 -11.03 13.75
CA GLY A 156 0.74 -11.60 13.75
C GLY A 156 1.80 -10.63 13.24
N GLN A 157 1.94 -9.48 13.93
CA GLN A 157 2.88 -8.41 13.57
C GLN A 157 4.37 -8.78 13.68
N GLY A 158 4.72 -9.86 14.40
CA GLY A 158 6.11 -10.32 14.54
C GLY A 158 6.60 -11.18 13.37
N ASP A 159 5.72 -12.01 12.81
CA ASP A 159 6.07 -13.04 11.83
C ASP A 159 5.39 -12.76 10.50
N SER A 160 6.07 -12.02 9.63
CA SER A 160 5.52 -11.63 8.32
C SER A 160 6.38 -12.12 7.16
N CYS A 161 5.81 -13.04 6.39
CA CYS A 161 6.37 -13.46 5.11
C CYS A 161 6.59 -12.29 4.15
N MET A 162 5.69 -11.31 4.09
CA MET A 162 5.83 -10.14 3.21
C MET A 162 5.56 -8.85 3.98
N GLY A 163 6.41 -8.55 4.97
CA GLY A 163 6.23 -7.37 5.84
C GLY A 163 5.99 -6.06 5.09
N TRP A 164 6.71 -5.86 3.97
CA TRP A 164 6.56 -4.67 3.11
C TRP A 164 5.18 -4.51 2.46
N THR A 165 4.31 -5.52 2.50
CA THR A 165 2.94 -5.42 1.94
C THR A 165 1.92 -4.85 2.91
N TRP A 166 2.36 -4.40 4.09
CA TRP A 166 1.51 -3.71 5.06
C TRP A 166 0.75 -2.53 4.44
N TYR A 167 1.38 -1.75 3.55
CA TYR A 167 0.73 -0.61 2.94
C TYR A 167 -0.40 -1.02 2.00
N LEU A 168 -0.30 -2.19 1.37
CA LEU A 168 -1.32 -2.69 0.46
C LEU A 168 -2.58 -3.09 1.23
N ALA A 169 -2.41 -3.67 2.42
CA ALA A 169 -3.50 -3.90 3.35
C ALA A 169 -4.17 -2.58 3.79
N ASN A 170 -3.37 -1.56 4.15
CA ASN A 170 -3.92 -0.24 4.48
C ASN A 170 -4.67 0.39 3.30
N ASP A 171 -4.13 0.34 2.08
CA ASP A 171 -4.77 0.90 0.89
C ASP A 171 -6.13 0.25 0.60
N PHE A 172 -6.23 -1.09 0.74
CA PHE A 172 -7.50 -1.78 0.57
C PHE A 172 -8.51 -1.43 1.67
N GLN A 173 -8.05 -1.30 2.92
CA GLN A 173 -8.89 -0.90 4.06
C GLN A 173 -9.40 0.54 3.89
N LEU A 174 -8.52 1.49 3.57
CA LEU A 174 -8.89 2.88 3.30
C LEU A 174 -9.87 2.98 2.12
N TYR A 175 -9.68 2.18 1.07
CA TYR A 175 -10.62 2.07 -0.02
C TYR A 175 -11.99 1.52 0.41
N ALA A 176 -12.01 0.56 1.33
CA ALA A 176 -13.25 0.04 1.90
C ALA A 176 -14.00 1.08 2.74
N PHE A 177 -13.27 1.92 3.48
CA PHE A 177 -13.86 3.00 4.27
C PHE A 177 -14.26 4.24 3.45
N ALA A 178 -13.62 4.51 2.32
CA ALA A 178 -13.82 5.73 1.54
C ALA A 178 -15.29 6.00 1.14
N PRO A 179 -16.09 5.02 0.64
CA PRO A 179 -17.50 5.25 0.30
C PRO A 179 -18.35 5.76 1.47
N ILE A 180 -18.08 5.30 2.69
CA ILE A 180 -18.82 5.71 3.89
C ILE A 180 -18.62 7.21 4.12
N LEU A 181 -17.36 7.66 4.09
CA LEU A 181 -17.01 9.07 4.24
C LEU A 181 -17.62 9.93 3.12
N ILE A 182 -17.56 9.46 1.88
CA ILE A 182 -18.07 10.22 0.73
C ILE A 182 -19.60 10.34 0.77
N ILE A 183 -20.31 9.27 1.12
CA ILE A 183 -21.77 9.29 1.25
C ILE A 183 -22.18 10.21 2.40
N ALA A 184 -21.49 10.17 3.55
CA ALA A 184 -21.74 11.06 4.67
C ALA A 184 -21.55 12.54 4.28
N LEU A 185 -20.45 12.87 3.59
CA LEU A 185 -20.18 14.22 3.08
C LEU A 185 -21.22 14.66 2.06
N HIS A 186 -21.62 13.78 1.14
CA HIS A 186 -22.61 14.12 0.11
C HIS A 186 -23.99 14.42 0.72
N LYS A 187 -24.44 13.62 1.69
CA LYS A 187 -25.70 13.86 2.41
C LYS A 187 -25.66 15.15 3.24
N CYS A 188 -24.57 15.42 3.95
CA CYS A 188 -24.41 16.65 4.74
C CYS A 188 -24.42 17.89 3.84
N HIS A 189 -23.71 17.88 2.71
CA HIS A 189 -23.71 18.99 1.77
C HIS A 189 -25.11 19.25 1.19
N PHE A 190 -25.85 18.20 0.84
CA PHE A 190 -27.23 18.34 0.38
C PHE A 190 -28.14 18.93 1.46
N HIS A 191 -28.01 18.48 2.72
CA HIS A 191 -28.77 19.00 3.85
C HIS A 191 -28.52 20.50 4.09
N PHE A 192 -27.25 20.94 4.05
CA PHE A 192 -26.90 22.36 4.19
C PHE A 192 -27.44 23.23 3.04
N ARG A 193 -27.58 22.69 1.83
CA ARG A 193 -28.14 23.41 0.68
C ARG A 193 -29.66 23.59 0.75
N PHE A 194 -30.37 22.82 1.57
CA PHE A 194 -31.81 22.95 1.79
C PHE A 194 -32.18 23.81 3.01
N LEU A 195 -31.20 24.15 3.86
CA LEU A 195 -31.39 24.99 5.05
C LEU A 195 -31.05 26.48 4.81
N ASN A 196 -30.47 26.81 3.66
CA ASN A 196 -30.24 28.18 3.15
C ASN A 196 -31.12 28.42 1.93
#